data_AF-A0A920IXM0-F1
#
_entry.id   AF-A0A920IXM0-F1
#
_cell.length_a   1.000
_cell.length_b   1.000
_cell.length_c   1.000
_cell.angle_alpha   90.00
_cell.angle_beta   90.00
_cell.angle_gamma   90.00
#
_symmetry.space_group_name_H-M   'P 1'
#
loop_
_entity.id
_entity.type
_entity.pdbx_description
1 polymer ?
#
loop_
_entity_poly.entity_id
_entity_poly.type
_entity_poly.pdbx_seq_one_letter_code
_entity_poly.pdbx_strand_id
1 'polypeptide(L)'
;MEKKISVETKDVTKFFGSFQALKGITADIYEGEVVVVLGPSGSGKSTYIRTINGLEEHDSGLIKVNGTELNNNIKNIETIRSQVGMVFQQFNLFPHLSVLRNITLAPQKVKKLPKSEAEDLGMSLLERVGIPEQEIEVSFTAIWRSTTKSCNC
;
A
#
# COMPACT_ATOMS: atom_id res chain seq x y z
N MET A 1 23.84 13.36 9.71
CA MET A 1 22.89 12.80 8.72
C MET A 1 21.57 13.52 8.91
N GLU A 2 21.12 14.25 7.89
CA GLU A 2 19.84 14.96 7.92
C GLU A 2 18.72 13.94 7.69
N LYS A 3 17.76 13.83 8.62
CA LYS A 3 16.65 12.89 8.48
C LYS A 3 15.66 13.43 7.44
N LYS A 4 15.51 12.72 6.32
CA LYS A 4 14.55 13.07 5.26
C LYS A 4 13.15 12.64 5.66
N ILE A 5 12.19 13.55 5.58
CA ILE A 5 10.77 13.26 5.81
C ILE A 5 10.21 12.53 4.59
N SER A 6 9.61 11.36 4.81
CA SER A 6 8.97 10.56 3.78
C SER A 6 7.46 10.81 3.70
N VAL A 7 6.81 11.05 4.84
CA VAL A 7 5.40 11.44 4.92
C VAL A 7 5.26 12.60 5.90
N GLU A 8 4.63 13.68 5.47
CA GLU A 8 4.29 14.85 6.28
C GLU A 8 2.77 15.01 6.25
N THR A 9 2.16 15.12 7.42
CA THR A 9 0.74 15.44 7.56
C THR A 9 0.58 16.61 8.51
N LYS A 10 -0.25 17.61 8.14
CA LYS A 10 -0.55 18.76 8.98
C LYS A 10 -2.05 19.00 9.01
N ASP A 11 -2.60 18.94 10.22
CA ASP A 11 -4.01 19.20 10.54
C ASP A 11 -5.00 18.49 9.58
N VAL A 12 -4.72 17.23 9.26
CA VAL A 12 -5.52 16.45 8.32
C VAL A 12 -6.88 16.11 8.92
N THR A 13 -7.95 16.51 8.24
CA THR A 13 -9.33 16.18 8.64
C THR A 13 -10.05 15.37 7.59
N LYS A 14 -11.03 14.58 8.04
CA LYS A 14 -11.92 13.82 7.16
C LYS A 14 -13.28 13.58 7.82
N PHE A 15 -14.33 13.79 7.06
CA PHE A 15 -15.72 13.57 7.36
C PHE A 15 -16.34 12.54 6.39
N PHE A 16 -17.30 11.78 6.92
CA PHE A 16 -18.24 10.97 6.16
C PHE A 16 -19.64 11.44 6.53
N GLY A 17 -20.19 12.37 5.73
CA GLY A 17 -21.42 13.08 6.10
C GLY A 17 -21.20 13.89 7.39
N SER A 18 -21.99 13.63 8.43
CA SER A 18 -21.87 14.29 9.74
C SER A 18 -20.80 13.66 10.66
N PHE A 19 -20.24 12.51 10.29
CA PHE A 19 -19.28 11.80 11.12
C PHE A 19 -17.85 12.24 10.81
N GLN A 20 -17.14 12.80 11.79
CA GLN A 20 -15.74 13.18 11.66
C GLN A 20 -14.81 12.01 12.00
N ALA A 21 -14.21 11.40 10.97
CA ALA A 21 -13.28 10.29 11.09
C ALA A 21 -11.86 10.72 11.47
N LEU A 22 -11.35 11.82 10.89
CA LEU A 22 -10.04 12.39 11.24
C LEU A 22 -10.23 13.81 11.78
N LYS A 23 -9.63 14.08 12.95
CA LYS A 23 -9.84 15.30 13.74
C LYS A 23 -8.56 16.14 13.84
N GLY A 24 -7.90 16.42 12.72
CA GLY A 24 -6.71 17.27 12.68
C GLY A 24 -5.43 16.49 13.03
N ILE A 25 -5.07 15.52 12.20
CA ILE A 25 -3.87 14.70 12.44
C ILE A 25 -2.63 15.40 11.87
N THR A 26 -1.64 15.58 12.74
CA THR A 26 -0.32 16.11 12.39
C THR A 26 0.75 15.09 12.76
N ALA A 27 1.60 14.71 11.81
CA ALA A 27 2.68 13.76 12.01
C ALA A 27 3.73 13.88 10.90
N ASP A 28 4.99 13.69 11.28
CA ASP A 28 6.14 13.54 10.39
C ASP A 28 6.69 12.12 10.53
N ILE A 29 6.84 11.43 9.40
CA ILE A 29 7.41 10.07 9.34
C ILE A 29 8.68 10.14 8.50
N TYR A 30 9.81 9.77 9.10
CA TYR A 30 11.10 9.85 8.43
C TYR A 30 11.41 8.58 7.63
N GLU A 31 12.25 8.74 6.60
CA GLU A 31 12.69 7.63 5.77
C GLU A 31 13.39 6.54 6.62
N GLY A 32 12.95 5.30 6.46
CA GLY A 32 13.45 4.15 7.22
C GLY A 32 12.75 3.90 8.56
N GLU A 33 11.81 4.76 8.98
CA GLU A 33 11.04 4.54 10.20
C GLU A 33 9.92 3.52 10.02
N VAL A 34 9.69 2.74 11.08
CA VAL A 34 8.55 1.83 11.18
C VAL A 34 7.59 2.40 12.21
N VAL A 35 6.42 2.83 11.74
CA VAL A 35 5.40 3.47 12.56
C VAL A 35 4.19 2.55 12.68
N VAL A 36 3.67 2.40 13.89
CA VAL A 36 2.46 1.62 14.18
C VAL A 36 1.37 2.55 14.67
N VAL A 37 0.21 2.55 13.99
CA VAL A 37 -0.96 3.35 14.39
C VAL A 37 -1.93 2.46 15.18
N LEU A 38 -2.12 2.75 16.46
CA LEU A 38 -2.98 1.99 17.38
C LEU A 38 -4.21 2.80 17.79
N GLY A 39 -5.28 2.11 18.22
CA GLY A 39 -6.51 2.75 18.69
C GLY A 39 -7.76 1.85 18.55
N PRO A 40 -8.87 2.19 19.23
CA PRO A 40 -10.10 1.41 19.22
C PRO A 40 -10.75 1.33 17.83
N SER A 41 -11.66 0.38 17.62
CA SER A 41 -12.43 0.33 16.36
C SER A 41 -13.16 1.66 16.12
N GLY A 42 -13.20 2.12 14.87
CA GLY A 42 -13.80 3.40 14.50
C GLY A 42 -12.95 4.65 14.78
N SER A 43 -11.75 4.53 15.34
CA SER A 43 -10.89 5.70 15.64
C SER A 43 -10.22 6.37 14.42
N GLY A 44 -10.57 5.97 13.19
CA GLY A 44 -10.05 6.58 11.97
C GLY A 44 -8.70 6.05 11.46
N LYS A 45 -8.10 5.00 12.06
CA LYS A 45 -6.78 4.47 11.65
C LYS A 45 -6.70 4.10 10.17
N SER A 46 -7.63 3.27 9.71
CA SER A 46 -7.67 2.82 8.33
C SER A 46 -7.99 3.98 7.39
N THR A 47 -8.83 4.93 7.83
CA THR A 47 -9.08 6.17 7.09
C THR A 47 -7.79 6.97 6.93
N TYR A 48 -7.02 7.15 8.00
CA TYR A 48 -5.74 7.88 7.97
C TYR A 48 -4.73 7.26 7.01
N ILE A 49 -4.53 5.93 7.10
CA ILE A 49 -3.62 5.20 6.21
C ILE A 49 -4.08 5.32 4.74
N ARG A 50 -5.39 5.25 4.48
CA ARG A 50 -5.95 5.40 3.12
C ARG A 50 -5.82 6.83 2.60
N THR A 51 -5.95 7.85 3.45
CA THR A 51 -5.71 9.25 3.05
C THR A 51 -4.25 9.49 2.69
N ILE A 52 -3.28 8.89 3.40
CA ILE A 52 -1.85 9.02 3.04
C ILE A 52 -1.57 8.43 1.65
N ASN A 53 -2.16 7.28 1.33
CA ASN A 53 -2.02 6.65 0.01
C ASN A 53 -2.90 7.28 -1.09
N GLY A 54 -3.73 8.29 -0.75
CA GLY A 54 -4.66 8.92 -1.68
C GLY A 54 -5.74 7.97 -2.22
N LEU A 55 -6.10 6.92 -1.47
CA LEU A 55 -7.29 6.10 -1.75
C LEU A 55 -8.57 6.73 -1.21
N GLU A 56 -8.42 7.56 -0.17
CA GLU A 56 -9.47 8.40 0.37
C GLU A 56 -9.01 9.85 0.27
N GLU A 57 -9.89 10.76 -0.13
CA GLU A 57 -9.59 12.20 -0.10
C GLU A 57 -9.67 12.70 1.35
N HIS A 58 -8.82 13.67 1.72
CA HIS A 58 -8.96 14.42 2.96
C HIS A 58 -9.75 15.70 2.68
N ASP A 59 -10.45 16.24 3.68
CA ASP A 59 -11.31 17.42 3.48
C ASP A 59 -10.55 18.72 3.78
N SER A 60 -9.59 18.69 4.70
CA SER A 60 -8.70 19.82 5.01
C SER A 60 -7.35 19.34 5.53
N GLY A 61 -6.40 20.28 5.59
CA GLY A 61 -5.03 20.04 6.02
C GLY A 61 -4.09 19.84 4.84
N LEU A 62 -2.92 19.27 5.13
CA LEU A 62 -1.86 19.02 4.16
C LEU A 62 -1.37 17.59 4.31
N ILE A 63 -1.17 16.90 3.18
CA ILE A 63 -0.47 15.62 3.11
C ILE A 63 0.62 15.75 2.04
N LYS A 64 1.88 15.46 2.40
CA LYS A 64 2.97 15.30 1.45
C LYS A 64 3.62 13.94 1.60
N VAL A 65 3.90 13.30 0.47
CA VAL A 65 4.63 12.03 0.39
C VAL A 65 5.84 12.22 -0.50
N ASN A 66 7.03 11.94 0.02
CA ASN A 66 8.31 12.17 -0.66
C ASN A 66 8.43 13.58 -1.28
N GLY A 67 7.94 14.59 -0.56
CA GLY A 67 7.91 15.99 -1.02
C GLY A 67 6.81 16.34 -2.03
N THR A 68 6.06 15.36 -2.53
CA THR A 68 4.91 15.60 -3.42
C THR A 68 3.65 15.79 -2.60
N GLU A 69 2.97 16.91 -2.78
CA GLU A 69 1.70 17.18 -2.11
C GLU A 69 0.56 16.40 -2.75
N LEU A 70 -0.21 15.71 -1.89
CA LEU A 70 -1.43 15.02 -2.28
C LEU A 70 -2.56 16.06 -2.39
N ASN A 71 -2.86 16.45 -3.62
CA ASN A 71 -3.93 17.40 -3.95
C ASN A 71 -4.72 16.90 -5.17
N ASN A 72 -5.67 17.70 -5.66
CA ASN A 72 -6.52 17.33 -6.80
C ASN A 72 -5.80 17.28 -8.16
N ASN A 73 -4.46 17.47 -8.19
CA ASN A 73 -3.69 17.27 -9.40
C ASN A 73 -3.48 15.77 -9.66
N ILE A 74 -4.10 15.27 -10.72
CA ILE A 74 -4.04 13.88 -11.16
C ILE A 74 -2.59 13.38 -11.26
N LYS A 75 -1.66 14.21 -11.76
CA LYS A 75 -0.25 13.83 -11.90
C LYS A 75 0.43 13.57 -10.55
N ASN A 76 0.08 14.35 -9.52
CA ASN A 76 0.62 14.17 -8.18
C ASN A 76 0.07 12.87 -7.57
N ILE A 77 -1.23 12.61 -7.72
CA ILE A 77 -1.87 11.38 -7.25
C ILE A 77 -1.24 10.15 -7.89
N GLU A 78 -1.04 10.16 -9.21
CA GLU A 78 -0.38 9.05 -9.93
C GLU A 78 1.06 8.85 -9.46
N THR A 79 1.81 9.94 -9.26
CA THR A 79 3.19 9.89 -8.75
C THR A 79 3.24 9.25 -7.37
N ILE A 80 2.39 9.70 -6.43
CA ILE A 80 2.32 9.16 -5.07
C ILE A 80 1.95 7.68 -5.09
N ARG A 81 0.91 7.30 -5.83
CA ARG A 81 0.46 5.90 -5.95
C ARG A 81 1.50 4.96 -6.57
N SER A 82 2.41 5.49 -7.39
CA SER A 82 3.52 4.70 -7.96
C SER A 82 4.67 4.44 -6.96
N GLN A 83 4.76 5.27 -5.91
CA GLN A 83 5.82 5.22 -4.90
C GLN A 83 5.36 4.57 -3.59
N VAL A 84 4.07 4.62 -3.29
CA VAL A 84 3.48 4.07 -2.07
C VAL A 84 2.85 2.71 -2.35
N GLY A 85 3.31 1.69 -1.64
CA GLY A 85 2.65 0.38 -1.59
C GLY A 85 1.61 0.32 -0.49
N MET A 86 0.51 -0.41 -0.71
CA MET A 86 -0.49 -0.68 0.33
C MET A 86 -0.92 -2.14 0.32
N VAL A 87 -0.93 -2.74 1.50
CA VAL A 87 -1.45 -4.09 1.75
C VAL A 87 -2.78 -3.97 2.48
N PHE A 88 -3.81 -4.65 1.96
CA PHE A 88 -5.15 -4.63 2.53
C PHE A 88 -5.36 -5.80 3.50
N GLN A 89 -6.21 -5.60 4.50
CA GLN A 89 -6.56 -6.64 5.49
C GLN A 89 -7.25 -7.86 4.83
N GLN A 90 -8.07 -7.61 3.81
CA GLN A 90 -8.60 -8.64 2.93
C GLN A 90 -7.83 -8.61 1.62
N PHE A 91 -7.52 -9.79 1.08
CA PHE A 91 -6.72 -9.91 -0.13
C PHE A 91 -7.48 -9.35 -1.33
N ASN A 92 -7.01 -8.21 -1.86
CA ASN A 92 -7.50 -7.61 -3.10
C ASN A 92 -6.73 -8.16 -4.32
N LEU A 93 -6.65 -9.50 -4.43
CA LEU A 93 -6.04 -10.15 -5.59
C LEU A 93 -7.05 -10.22 -6.74
N PHE A 94 -6.56 -10.15 -7.98
CA PHE A 94 -7.37 -10.42 -9.17
C PHE A 94 -7.53 -11.94 -9.33
N PRO A 95 -8.72 -12.50 -9.07
CA PRO A 95 -8.92 -13.96 -8.99
C PRO A 95 -8.80 -14.65 -10.35
N HIS A 96 -8.89 -13.89 -11.43
CA HIS A 96 -8.80 -14.37 -12.81
C HIS A 96 -7.37 -14.32 -13.37
N LEU A 97 -6.39 -13.84 -12.59
CA LEU A 97 -4.99 -13.75 -12.99
C LEU A 97 -4.16 -14.66 -12.09
N SER A 98 -3.13 -15.33 -12.62
CA SER A 98 -2.20 -16.09 -11.77
C SER A 98 -1.48 -15.21 -10.74
N VAL A 99 -0.82 -15.80 -9.74
CA VAL A 99 -0.06 -15.03 -8.73
C VAL A 99 1.04 -14.22 -9.38
N LEU A 100 1.79 -14.80 -10.31
CA LEU A 100 2.82 -14.07 -11.07
C LEU A 100 2.19 -12.94 -11.89
N ARG A 101 1.02 -13.15 -12.50
CA ARG A 101 0.32 -12.09 -13.23
C ARG A 101 -0.19 -10.98 -12.32
N ASN A 102 -0.63 -11.29 -11.10
CA ASN A 102 -0.98 -10.28 -10.10
C ASN A 102 0.22 -9.40 -9.74
N ILE A 103 1.41 -10.01 -9.57
CA ILE A 103 2.64 -9.29 -9.23
C ILE A 103 3.17 -8.46 -10.41
N THR A 104 3.17 -9.03 -11.61
CA THR A 104 3.75 -8.42 -12.81
C THR A 104 2.87 -7.36 -13.49
N LEU A 105 1.56 -7.34 -13.23
CA LEU A 105 0.60 -6.45 -13.88
C LEU A 105 0.95 -4.97 -13.70
N ALA A 106 1.18 -4.53 -12.47
CA ALA A 106 1.48 -3.12 -12.16
C ALA A 106 2.85 -2.67 -12.72
N PRO A 107 3.96 -3.41 -12.54
CA PRO A 107 5.24 -3.14 -13.20
C PRO A 107 5.13 -2.95 -14.73
N GLN A 108 4.38 -3.82 -15.42
CA GLN A 108 4.22 -3.73 -16.87
C GLN A 108 3.34 -2.54 -17.30
N LYS A 109 2.22 -2.29 -16.61
CA LYS A 109 1.25 -1.26 -17.01
C LYS A 109 1.61 0.15 -16.57
N VAL A 110 2.13 0.30 -15.35
CA VAL A 110 2.42 1.61 -14.74
C VAL A 110 3.86 2.03 -15.04
N LYS A 111 4.83 1.12 -14.84
CA LYS A 111 6.25 1.40 -15.04
C LYS A 111 6.76 1.05 -16.45
N LYS A 112 5.90 0.48 -17.31
CA LYS A 112 6.23 0.09 -18.69
C LYS A 112 7.42 -0.87 -18.80
N LEU A 113 7.63 -1.69 -17.77
CA LEU A 113 8.70 -2.70 -17.77
C LEU A 113 8.43 -3.75 -18.87
N PRO A 114 9.48 -4.17 -19.61
CA PRO A 114 9.38 -5.30 -20.53
C PRO A 114 8.87 -6.55 -19.82
N LYS A 115 8.14 -7.40 -20.54
CA LYS A 115 7.52 -8.60 -19.99
C LYS A 115 8.54 -9.50 -19.27
N SER A 116 9.70 -9.75 -19.89
CA SER A 116 10.77 -10.59 -19.32
C SER A 116 11.25 -10.03 -17.98
N GLU A 117 11.61 -8.75 -17.93
CA GLU A 117 12.10 -8.12 -16.69
C GLU A 117 11.05 -8.12 -15.58
N ALA A 118 9.77 -7.96 -15.94
CA ALA A 118 8.68 -8.02 -14.97
C ALA A 118 8.49 -9.44 -14.43
N GLU A 119 8.61 -10.47 -15.27
CA GLU A 119 8.53 -11.88 -14.85
C GLU A 119 9.71 -12.26 -13.95
N ASP A 120 10.93 -11.84 -14.29
CA ASP A 120 12.13 -12.03 -13.45
C ASP A 120 11.96 -11.35 -12.08
N LEU A 121 11.47 -10.11 -12.07
CA LEU A 121 11.13 -9.39 -10.84
C LEU A 121 10.08 -10.15 -10.02
N GLY A 122 9.01 -10.62 -10.68
CA GLY A 122 7.94 -11.36 -10.03
C GLY A 122 8.42 -12.65 -9.37
N MET A 123 9.25 -13.42 -10.07
CA MET A 123 9.85 -14.65 -9.53
C MET A 123 10.78 -14.37 -8.36
N SER A 124 11.64 -13.35 -8.46
CA SER A 124 12.53 -12.97 -7.35
C SER A 124 11.75 -12.57 -6.08
N LEU A 125 10.58 -11.96 -6.24
CA LEU A 125 9.70 -11.61 -5.12
C LEU A 125 9.06 -12.86 -4.51
N LEU A 126 8.60 -13.81 -5.34
CA LEU A 126 8.03 -15.08 -4.88
C LEU A 126 9.06 -15.93 -4.11
N GLU A 127 10.30 -15.98 -4.59
CA GLU A 127 11.41 -16.62 -3.87
C GLU A 127 11.66 -15.95 -2.53
N ARG A 128 11.70 -14.61 -2.51
CA ARG A 128 11.92 -13.83 -1.28
C ARG A 128 10.83 -14.04 -0.23
N VAL A 129 9.58 -14.25 -0.63
CA VAL A 129 8.48 -14.56 0.28
C VAL A 129 8.29 -16.06 0.54
N GLY A 130 9.08 -16.92 -0.10
CA GLY A 130 9.14 -18.36 0.15
C GLY A 130 8.03 -19.19 -0.49
N ILE A 131 7.44 -18.73 -1.59
CA ILE A 131 6.36 -19.43 -2.32
C ILE A 131 6.56 -19.46 -3.85
N PRO A 132 7.74 -19.86 -4.37
CA PRO A 132 8.00 -19.87 -5.82
C PRO A 132 7.06 -20.80 -6.60
N GLU A 133 6.54 -21.86 -5.99
CA GLU A 133 5.65 -22.83 -6.63
C GLU A 133 4.22 -22.32 -6.87
N GLN A 134 3.83 -21.17 -6.31
CA GLN A 134 2.46 -20.65 -6.38
C GLN A 134 2.19 -19.75 -7.58
N GLU A 135 3.09 -19.75 -8.57
CA GLU A 135 3.03 -18.90 -9.77
C GLU A 135 1.65 -18.87 -10.46
N ILE A 136 0.92 -19.99 -10.43
CA ILE A 136 -0.29 -20.26 -11.23
C ILE A 136 -1.61 -20.09 -10.45
N GLU A 137 -1.69 -20.49 -9.17
CA GLU A 137 -2.96 -20.70 -8.47
C GLU A 137 -3.31 -19.60 -7.45
N VAL A 138 -4.45 -18.94 -7.61
CA VAL A 138 -4.98 -17.89 -6.69
C VAL A 138 -5.95 -18.45 -5.63
N SER A 139 -5.97 -19.78 -5.46
CA SER A 139 -6.86 -20.45 -4.51
C SER A 139 -6.43 -20.16 -3.08
N PHE A 140 -7.33 -19.61 -2.27
CA PHE A 140 -7.15 -19.35 -0.85
C PHE A 140 -6.65 -20.60 -0.09
N THR A 141 -7.11 -21.77 -0.53
CA THR A 141 -6.76 -23.08 0.04
C THR A 141 -5.33 -23.50 -0.30
N ALA A 142 -4.78 -23.05 -1.44
CA ALA A 142 -3.43 -23.39 -1.88
C ALA A 142 -2.36 -22.53 -1.18
N ILE A 143 -2.58 -21.21 -1.09
CA ILE A 143 -1.67 -20.25 -0.43
C ILE A 143 -1.47 -20.57 1.06
N TRP A 144 -2.54 -20.94 1.76
CA TRP A 144 -2.46 -21.27 3.18
C TRP A 144 -1.94 -22.69 3.45
N ARG A 145 -2.14 -23.66 2.55
CA ARG A 145 -1.67 -25.05 2.72
C ARG A 145 -0.15 -25.21 2.64
N SER A 146 0.55 -24.33 1.91
CA SER A 146 2.02 -24.36 1.82
C SER A 146 2.68 -23.67 3.03
N THR A 147 2.13 -22.53 3.48
CA THR A 147 2.67 -21.77 4.62
C THR A 147 2.43 -22.44 5.98
N THR A 148 1.36 -23.25 6.13
CA THR A 148 1.13 -24.04 7.35
C THR A 148 2.00 -25.30 7.46
N LYS A 149 2.71 -25.73 6.41
CA LYS A 149 3.67 -26.84 6.53
C LYS A 149 4.99 -26.46 7.22
N SER A 150 5.25 -25.16 7.43
CA SER A 150 6.49 -24.67 8.07
C SER A 150 6.27 -24.06 9.47
N CYS A 151 5.03 -23.82 9.89
CA CYS A 151 4.74 -23.37 11.27
C CYS A 151 4.22 -24.54 12.11
N ASN A 152 5.14 -25.29 12.72
CA ASN A 152 4.86 -25.98 13.99
C ASN A 152 4.94 -24.93 15.11
N CYS A 153 3.82 -24.27 15.39
CA CYS A 153 3.54 -23.55 16.63
C CYS A 153 2.11 -23.84 17.05
#